data_AF-A0A2E8WIY2-F1
#
_entry.id   AF-A0A2E8WIY2-F1
#
_cell.length_a   1.000
_cell.length_b   1.000
_cell.length_c   1.000
_cell.angle_alpha   90.00
_cell.angle_beta   90.00
_cell.angle_gamma   90.00
#
_symmetry.space_group_name_H-M   'P 1'
#
loop_
_entity.id
_entity.type
_entity.pdbx_description
1 polymer ?
#
loop_
_entity_poly.entity_id
_entity_poly.type
_entity_poly.pdbx_seq_one_letter_code
_entity_poly.pdbx_strand_id
1 'polypeptide(L)'
;MRNGISRCSTPTTGGTSGSLRTTVGETLRLVCSRCFLSCRRSGSTSGFRRGMTMKRAMLLTVSLMILGLSGCSTERGPGELFGTEIDEGRLVVDGLLIVDRPLPVVIVGQTVAPGQPVTDSNAGVGGAQVSVSVEGQTFAYTNDTETRALYHPPADAPVVLPNTQYTLSVVSEGRTATSATVTPDRFLIRDAVLLDEQSLAVTRTFATYTDTPDVFSVPENRVVYQEGLLEARFDPIQAAGYQVGVLSLDEGSPFVLSADFLDDRDYGGFDRNGSSPAFLAPNGSLRLPWFAIAFAGRHTLRIFAVDKNWFDFIRTSPEFGGDGGFGGNAGDNFKFPAFNVDGGIGVFGSASVDSLGFVVVPRDSTDLRPSNGL
;
A
#
# COMPACT_ATOMS: atom_id res chain seq x y z
N MET A 1 -10.46 39.81 -46.87
CA MET A 1 -10.43 39.36 -48.27
C MET A 1 -10.11 37.87 -48.29
N ARG A 2 -11.02 37.07 -48.89
CA ARG A 2 -10.89 35.73 -49.51
C ARG A 2 -10.07 34.66 -48.75
N ASN A 3 -10.70 33.64 -48.15
CA ASN A 3 -11.44 32.48 -48.70
C ASN A 3 -10.54 31.24 -48.88
N GLY A 4 -10.96 30.11 -48.30
CA GLY A 4 -10.45 28.77 -48.61
C GLY A 4 -11.06 27.68 -47.72
N ILE A 5 -12.21 27.14 -48.14
CA ILE A 5 -12.96 26.01 -47.53
C ILE A 5 -12.69 24.74 -48.34
N SER A 6 -12.51 23.58 -47.67
CA SER A 6 -12.97 22.22 -48.04
C SER A 6 -12.51 21.24 -46.95
N ARG A 7 -13.30 20.57 -46.09
CA ARG A 7 -14.38 19.55 -46.21
C ARG A 7 -14.00 18.20 -46.85
N CYS A 8 -14.48 17.15 -46.16
CA CYS A 8 -14.62 15.72 -46.48
C CYS A 8 -13.37 14.84 -46.21
N SER A 9 -13.43 13.65 -45.62
CA SER A 9 -14.54 12.69 -45.49
C SER A 9 -14.18 11.53 -44.52
N THR A 10 -15.13 11.09 -43.70
CA THR A 10 -15.23 9.71 -43.19
C THR A 10 -15.72 8.78 -44.31
N PRO A 11 -15.34 7.48 -44.28
CA PRO A 11 -16.39 6.50 -44.07
C PRO A 11 -16.04 5.31 -43.15
N THR A 12 -17.12 4.86 -42.54
CA THR A 12 -17.53 3.60 -41.92
C THR A 12 -16.89 2.25 -42.31
N THR A 13 -16.87 1.37 -41.29
CA THR A 13 -17.15 -0.09 -41.25
C THR A 13 -16.15 -1.09 -41.82
N GLY A 14 -15.72 -2.00 -40.95
CA GLY A 14 -15.12 -3.29 -41.29
C GLY A 14 -14.78 -4.07 -40.02
N GLY A 15 -15.74 -4.83 -39.48
CA GLY A 15 -15.47 -5.81 -38.44
C GLY A 15 -14.88 -7.08 -39.05
N THR A 16 -13.94 -7.71 -38.34
CA THR A 16 -13.73 -9.16 -38.38
C THR A 16 -13.01 -9.61 -37.12
N SER A 17 -13.62 -10.60 -36.48
CA SER A 17 -13.09 -11.46 -35.45
C SER A 17 -11.92 -12.34 -35.95
N GLY A 18 -11.08 -12.76 -35.01
CA GLY A 18 -10.05 -13.80 -35.15
C GLY A 18 -9.07 -13.66 -34.00
N SER A 19 -9.19 -14.33 -32.85
CA SER A 19 -9.10 -15.77 -32.61
C SER A 19 -7.91 -16.45 -33.30
N LEU A 20 -6.81 -16.61 -32.56
CA LEU A 20 -5.76 -17.65 -32.66
C LEU A 20 -4.84 -17.41 -31.44
N ARG A 21 -5.03 -18.01 -30.25
CA ARG A 21 -4.81 -19.42 -29.86
C ARG A 21 -4.07 -20.25 -30.89
N THR A 22 -2.78 -20.52 -30.58
CA THR A 22 -1.94 -21.71 -30.87
C THR A 22 -0.47 -21.25 -30.77
N THR A 23 0.53 -21.92 -30.21
CA THR A 23 0.73 -23.20 -29.53
C THR A 23 2.18 -23.17 -29.05
N VAL A 24 2.50 -23.52 -27.80
CA VAL A 24 3.68 -24.34 -27.50
C VAL A 24 3.31 -25.20 -26.29
N GLY A 25 2.88 -26.42 -26.58
CA GLY A 25 2.41 -27.39 -25.60
C GLY A 25 2.65 -28.79 -26.14
N GLU A 26 3.91 -29.21 -26.15
CA GLU A 26 4.34 -30.62 -26.14
C GLU A 26 5.62 -30.61 -25.29
N THR A 27 5.69 -31.29 -24.15
CA THR A 27 6.11 -32.69 -24.08
C THR A 27 5.94 -33.14 -22.61
N LEU A 28 5.11 -34.14 -22.33
CA LEU A 28 5.38 -35.27 -21.43
C LEU A 28 4.10 -36.10 -21.25
N ARG A 29 4.06 -37.25 -21.94
CA ARG A 29 3.22 -38.41 -21.62
C ARG A 29 4.15 -39.58 -21.34
N LEU A 30 3.64 -40.53 -20.54
CA LEU A 30 4.22 -41.84 -20.13
C LEU A 30 5.10 -41.71 -18.86
N VAL A 31 4.93 -42.44 -17.75
CA VAL A 31 4.41 -43.81 -17.50
C VAL A 31 3.95 -43.91 -16.03
N CYS A 32 2.75 -44.47 -15.76
CA CYS A 32 2.40 -45.28 -14.57
C CYS A 32 0.92 -45.68 -14.77
N SER A 33 0.43 -46.91 -14.64
CA SER A 33 0.79 -47.98 -13.74
C SER A 33 0.18 -49.28 -14.29
N ARG A 34 0.88 -50.41 -14.11
CA ARG A 34 0.30 -51.74 -14.24
C ARG A 34 0.78 -52.61 -13.09
N CYS A 35 -0.16 -53.45 -12.63
CA CYS A 35 0.02 -54.71 -11.92
C CYS A 35 0.20 -54.68 -10.39
N PHE A 36 -0.94 -54.76 -9.70
CA PHE A 36 -1.08 -55.72 -8.60
C PHE A 36 -2.25 -56.66 -8.92
N LEU A 37 -1.95 -57.94 -9.12
CA LEU A 37 -2.94 -59.01 -9.18
C LEU A 37 -2.38 -60.20 -8.39
N SER A 38 -3.00 -60.51 -7.26
CA SER A 38 -3.04 -61.87 -6.72
C SER A 38 -4.11 -61.94 -5.62
N CYS A 39 -5.28 -62.44 -5.96
CA CYS A 39 -6.04 -63.23 -5.00
C CYS A 39 -6.88 -64.30 -5.74
N ARG A 40 -6.99 -65.43 -5.06
CA ARG A 40 -7.06 -66.79 -5.59
C ARG A 40 -8.52 -67.25 -5.73
N ARG A 41 -8.79 -68.07 -6.76
CA ARG A 41 -10.05 -68.80 -6.99
C ARG A 41 -10.30 -69.91 -5.95
N SER A 42 -11.53 -69.98 -5.43
CA SER A 42 -12.35 -71.19 -5.20
C SER A 42 -13.81 -70.69 -5.15
N GLY A 43 -14.81 -71.14 -5.92
CA GLY A 43 -15.15 -72.50 -6.35
C GLY A 43 -16.16 -73.10 -5.37
N SER A 44 -17.47 -72.90 -5.56
CA SER A 44 -18.53 -73.92 -5.36
C SER A 44 -19.96 -73.38 -5.59
N THR A 45 -20.63 -74.00 -6.57
CA THR A 45 -22.03 -74.50 -6.63
C THR A 45 -23.29 -73.67 -6.38
N SER A 46 -24.24 -73.96 -7.29
CA SER A 46 -25.69 -74.18 -7.16
C SER A 46 -26.60 -72.95 -7.16
N GLY A 47 -27.48 -72.95 -8.16
CA GLY A 47 -28.38 -71.85 -8.48
C GLY A 47 -29.60 -71.75 -7.59
N PHE A 48 -30.31 -70.63 -7.72
CA PHE A 48 -31.76 -70.59 -7.55
C PHE A 48 -32.34 -69.29 -8.11
N ARG A 49 -33.43 -69.44 -8.86
CA ARG A 49 -34.54 -68.51 -9.09
C ARG A 49 -34.30 -67.16 -9.77
N ARG A 50 -34.70 -67.14 -11.05
CA ARG A 50 -35.47 -66.06 -11.67
C ARG A 50 -36.64 -65.63 -10.77
N GLY A 51 -36.78 -64.32 -10.59
CA GLY A 51 -37.97 -63.69 -10.04
C GLY A 51 -37.61 -62.67 -8.96
N MET A 52 -38.11 -61.44 -9.10
CA MET A 52 -37.72 -60.20 -8.40
C MET A 52 -36.52 -59.50 -9.04
N THR A 53 -36.58 -58.23 -9.45
CA THR A 53 -37.48 -57.16 -8.98
C THR A 53 -37.27 -55.94 -9.86
N MET A 54 -38.20 -55.68 -10.78
CA MET A 54 -38.33 -54.39 -11.46
C MET A 54 -38.47 -53.24 -10.43
N LYS A 55 -39.01 -53.55 -9.23
CA LYS A 55 -39.03 -52.65 -8.06
C LYS A 55 -37.66 -52.30 -7.48
N ARG A 56 -36.66 -53.19 -7.53
CA ARG A 56 -35.30 -52.90 -7.04
C ARG A 56 -34.50 -52.08 -8.04
N ALA A 57 -34.68 -52.33 -9.34
CA ALA A 57 -34.13 -51.48 -10.38
C ALA A 57 -34.75 -50.08 -10.31
N MET A 58 -36.07 -49.98 -10.15
CA MET A 58 -36.77 -48.69 -10.02
C MET A 58 -36.38 -47.93 -8.73
N LEU A 59 -36.24 -48.60 -7.59
CA LEU A 59 -35.72 -47.95 -6.38
C LEU A 59 -34.29 -47.44 -6.56
N LEU A 60 -33.42 -48.21 -7.23
CA LEU A 60 -32.04 -47.78 -7.48
C LEU A 60 -31.99 -46.54 -8.39
N THR A 61 -32.82 -46.51 -9.45
CA THR A 61 -32.87 -45.37 -10.38
C THR A 61 -33.46 -44.13 -9.72
N VAL A 62 -34.48 -44.29 -8.86
CA VAL A 62 -35.07 -43.18 -8.09
C VAL A 62 -34.10 -42.67 -7.03
N SER A 63 -33.37 -43.54 -6.33
CA SER A 63 -32.32 -43.13 -5.40
C SER A 63 -31.15 -42.43 -6.10
N LEU A 64 -30.77 -42.86 -7.31
CA LEU A 64 -29.72 -42.22 -8.10
C LEU A 64 -30.16 -40.85 -8.66
N MET A 65 -31.45 -40.69 -9.02
CA MET A 65 -32.02 -39.38 -9.38
C MET A 65 -32.10 -38.43 -8.18
N ILE A 66 -32.47 -38.92 -7.00
CA ILE A 66 -32.51 -38.11 -5.77
C ILE A 66 -31.08 -37.67 -5.37
N LEU A 67 -30.08 -38.54 -5.52
CA LEU A 67 -28.66 -38.18 -5.34
C LEU A 67 -28.14 -37.19 -6.40
N GLY A 68 -28.66 -37.23 -7.62
CA GLY A 68 -28.33 -36.26 -8.67
C GLY A 68 -28.98 -34.88 -8.46
N LEU A 69 -30.14 -34.83 -7.81
CA LEU A 69 -30.87 -33.58 -7.48
C LEU A 69 -30.48 -32.99 -6.12
N SER A 70 -29.77 -33.75 -5.28
CA SER A 70 -29.16 -33.29 -4.02
C SER A 70 -27.66 -33.08 -4.14
N GLY A 71 -27.14 -33.03 -5.38
CA GLY A 71 -25.83 -32.45 -5.62
C GLY A 71 -25.85 -31.03 -5.08
N CYS A 72 -25.17 -30.81 -3.95
CA CYS A 72 -24.89 -29.48 -3.44
C CYS A 72 -24.38 -28.67 -4.63
N SER A 73 -25.14 -27.66 -5.04
CA SER A 73 -24.62 -26.68 -5.98
C SER A 73 -23.31 -26.18 -5.38
N THR A 74 -22.19 -26.46 -6.05
CA THR A 74 -20.92 -25.80 -5.75
C THR A 74 -20.87 -24.43 -6.43
N GLU A 75 -22.04 -23.81 -6.69
CA GLU A 75 -22.12 -22.38 -6.95
C GLU A 75 -21.73 -21.66 -5.67
N ARG A 76 -20.44 -21.46 -5.54
CA ARG A 76 -19.88 -20.47 -4.62
C ARG A 76 -20.38 -19.12 -5.08
N GLY A 77 -21.01 -18.37 -4.18
CA GLY A 77 -21.33 -16.97 -4.43
C GLY A 77 -20.04 -16.19 -4.78
N PRO A 78 -20.11 -15.14 -5.62
CA PRO A 78 -18.99 -14.23 -5.80
C PRO A 78 -18.61 -13.64 -4.44
N GLY A 79 -17.49 -14.10 -3.86
CA GLY A 79 -17.06 -13.73 -2.50
C GLY A 79 -16.50 -14.88 -1.68
N GLU A 80 -16.98 -16.11 -1.86
CA GLU A 80 -16.54 -17.28 -1.05
C GLU A 80 -15.17 -17.84 -1.46
N LEU A 81 -14.57 -17.34 -2.54
CA LEU A 81 -13.22 -17.69 -2.99
C LEU A 81 -12.11 -16.89 -2.29
N PHE A 82 -12.49 -15.79 -1.67
CA PHE A 82 -11.63 -14.93 -0.86
C PHE A 82 -12.15 -15.07 0.58
N GLY A 83 -11.28 -15.07 1.59
CA GLY A 83 -11.68 -15.44 2.96
C GLY A 83 -12.98 -14.78 3.44
N THR A 84 -13.65 -15.42 4.41
CA THR A 84 -14.94 -15.04 5.03
C THR A 84 -14.96 -13.69 5.74
N GLU A 85 -14.07 -12.76 5.40
CA GLU A 85 -13.86 -11.45 6.04
C GLU A 85 -14.08 -10.26 5.09
N ILE A 86 -14.72 -10.46 3.93
CA ILE A 86 -15.27 -9.32 3.17
C ILE A 86 -16.61 -8.94 3.80
N ASP A 87 -16.55 -8.41 5.03
CA ASP A 87 -17.69 -7.78 5.68
C ASP A 87 -17.90 -6.41 5.03
N GLU A 88 -18.91 -6.30 4.16
CA GLU A 88 -19.42 -5.00 3.72
C GLU A 88 -19.90 -4.20 4.94
N GLY A 89 -19.63 -2.89 4.97
CA GLY A 89 -20.03 -2.03 6.09
C GLY A 89 -19.14 -2.15 7.33
N ARG A 90 -17.97 -2.79 7.26
CA ARG A 90 -16.96 -2.74 8.33
C ARG A 90 -16.35 -1.34 8.40
N LEU A 91 -16.23 -0.77 9.60
CA LEU A 91 -15.67 0.58 9.78
C LEU A 91 -14.19 0.63 9.35
N VAL A 92 -13.84 1.70 8.64
CA VAL A 92 -12.48 2.03 8.21
C VAL A 92 -12.07 3.33 8.88
N VAL A 93 -10.89 3.37 9.48
CA VAL A 93 -10.39 4.52 10.23
C VAL A 93 -9.01 4.93 9.70
N ASP A 94 -8.79 6.23 9.50
CA ASP A 94 -7.47 6.79 9.27
C ASP A 94 -7.26 8.01 10.17
N GLY A 95 -6.18 7.99 10.96
CA GLY A 95 -5.74 9.11 11.76
C GLY A 95 -4.28 8.96 12.16
N LEU A 96 -3.42 9.89 11.74
CA LEU A 96 -1.99 9.86 12.03
C LEU A 96 -1.60 11.07 12.88
N LEU A 97 -1.22 10.81 14.13
CA LEU A 97 -0.77 11.84 15.07
C LEU A 97 0.71 12.16 14.80
N ILE A 98 1.03 13.43 14.57
CA ILE A 98 2.42 13.87 14.40
C ILE A 98 2.81 14.73 15.60
N VAL A 99 3.86 14.35 16.33
CA VAL A 99 4.37 15.08 17.50
C VAL A 99 4.61 16.56 17.15
N ASP A 100 4.21 17.44 18.07
CA ASP A 100 4.25 18.90 17.97
C ASP A 100 3.40 19.50 16.81
N ARG A 101 2.49 18.71 16.22
CA ARG A 101 1.44 19.19 15.30
C ARG A 101 0.07 19.21 15.98
N PRO A 102 -0.89 20.00 15.48
CA PRO A 102 -2.28 19.89 15.93
C PRO A 102 -2.80 18.46 15.78
N LEU A 103 -3.85 18.11 16.54
CA LEU A 103 -4.59 16.89 16.26
C LEU A 103 -4.99 16.83 14.77
N PRO A 104 -4.87 15.67 14.12
CA PRO A 104 -5.17 15.53 12.70
C PRO A 104 -6.68 15.48 12.48
N VAL A 105 -7.09 15.64 11.23
CA VAL A 105 -8.41 15.16 10.79
C VAL A 105 -8.44 13.63 10.90
N VAL A 106 -9.58 13.08 11.32
CA VAL A 106 -9.82 11.63 11.30
C VAL A 106 -10.76 11.31 10.14
N ILE A 107 -10.39 10.34 9.32
CA ILE A 107 -11.24 9.82 8.24
C ILE A 107 -11.96 8.59 8.76
N VAL A 108 -13.28 8.58 8.66
CA VAL A 108 -14.14 7.45 9.03
C VAL A 108 -14.95 7.02 7.81
N GLY A 109 -14.62 5.84 7.31
CA GLY A 109 -15.33 5.20 6.22
C GLY A 109 -15.88 3.84 6.59
N GLN A 110 -16.33 3.11 5.58
CA GLN A 110 -16.72 1.72 5.67
C GLN A 110 -16.36 0.98 4.38
N THR A 111 -16.14 -0.32 4.49
CA THR A 111 -15.94 -1.20 3.34
C THR A 111 -17.19 -1.21 2.45
N VAL A 112 -16.96 -1.26 1.13
CA VAL A 112 -18.01 -1.33 0.11
C VAL A 112 -17.93 -2.66 -0.63
N ALA A 113 -19.05 -3.05 -1.25
CA ALA A 113 -19.13 -4.26 -2.05
C ALA A 113 -18.04 -4.30 -3.16
N PRO A 114 -17.42 -5.47 -3.41
CA PRO A 114 -16.48 -5.61 -4.52
C PRO A 114 -17.07 -5.16 -5.86
N GLY A 115 -16.24 -4.49 -6.68
CA GLY A 115 -16.66 -3.97 -7.98
C GLY A 115 -17.44 -2.67 -7.94
N GLN A 116 -17.70 -2.11 -6.76
CA GLN A 116 -18.23 -0.74 -6.62
C GLN A 116 -17.08 0.27 -6.51
N PRO A 117 -17.19 1.46 -7.14
CA PRO A 117 -16.23 2.53 -6.92
C PRO A 117 -16.32 3.02 -5.46
N VAL A 118 -15.18 3.32 -4.85
CA VAL A 118 -15.13 3.93 -3.51
C VAL A 118 -15.37 5.43 -3.63
N THR A 119 -16.49 5.91 -3.09
CA THR A 119 -16.85 7.33 -3.06
C THR A 119 -17.27 7.74 -1.65
N ASP A 120 -17.16 9.03 -1.32
CA ASP A 120 -17.63 9.51 -0.01
C ASP A 120 -19.13 9.20 0.22
N SER A 121 -19.93 9.20 -0.85
CA SER A 121 -21.36 8.89 -0.77
C SER A 121 -21.69 7.45 -0.37
N ASN A 122 -20.84 6.46 -0.68
CA ASN A 122 -21.11 5.04 -0.37
C ASN A 122 -20.19 4.48 0.74
N ALA A 123 -18.97 4.97 0.82
CA ALA A 123 -17.97 4.54 1.79
C ALA A 123 -17.83 5.52 2.96
N GLY A 124 -18.19 6.80 2.81
CA GLY A 124 -18.09 7.78 3.89
C GLY A 124 -19.15 7.58 4.97
N VAL A 125 -18.72 7.56 6.23
CA VAL A 125 -19.59 7.40 7.39
C VAL A 125 -19.80 8.75 8.05
N GLY A 126 -20.91 9.41 7.73
CA GLY A 126 -21.32 10.67 8.35
C GLY A 126 -22.11 10.46 9.65
N GLY A 127 -22.06 11.46 10.54
CA GLY A 127 -22.82 11.46 11.80
C GLY A 127 -22.33 10.49 12.89
N ALA A 128 -21.14 9.93 12.74
CA ALA A 128 -20.50 9.12 13.78
C ALA A 128 -20.09 9.98 14.98
N GLN A 129 -20.04 9.36 16.16
CA GLN A 129 -19.41 9.94 17.34
C GLN A 129 -17.93 9.58 17.31
N VAL A 130 -17.08 10.56 17.00
CA VAL A 130 -15.63 10.40 16.93
C VAL A 130 -14.98 11.17 18.06
N SER A 131 -14.10 10.53 18.82
CA SER A 131 -13.35 11.20 19.88
C SER A 131 -11.95 10.66 20.03
N VAL A 132 -11.02 11.54 20.39
CA VAL A 132 -9.66 11.19 20.77
C VAL A 132 -9.45 11.59 22.22
N SER A 133 -8.95 10.66 23.04
CA SER A 133 -8.66 10.89 24.45
C SER A 133 -7.17 10.85 24.74
N VAL A 134 -6.71 11.77 25.58
CA VAL A 134 -5.31 11.88 26.05
C VAL A 134 -5.31 12.37 27.50
N GLU A 135 -4.52 11.73 28.36
CA GLU A 135 -4.39 12.09 29.79
C GLU A 135 -5.73 12.27 30.53
N GLY A 136 -6.76 11.49 30.15
CA GLY A 136 -8.10 11.56 30.75
C GLY A 136 -8.98 12.72 30.24
N GLN A 137 -8.48 13.56 29.34
CA GLN A 137 -9.29 14.52 28.57
C GLN A 137 -9.78 13.87 27.27
N THR A 138 -10.99 14.22 26.85
CA THR A 138 -11.61 13.70 25.63
C THR A 138 -11.98 14.85 24.70
N PHE A 139 -11.47 14.79 23.48
CA PHE A 139 -11.73 15.75 22.42
C PHE A 139 -12.74 15.15 21.45
N ALA A 140 -13.94 15.73 21.39
CA ALA A 140 -14.98 15.32 20.46
C ALA A 140 -14.76 15.97 19.10
N TYR A 141 -14.78 15.17 18.05
CA TYR A 141 -14.58 15.63 16.68
C TYR A 141 -15.92 15.95 16.02
N THR A 142 -15.90 16.91 15.11
CA THR A 142 -17.09 17.34 14.36
C THR A 142 -17.01 16.84 12.92
N ASN A 143 -18.05 16.19 12.45
CA ASN A 143 -18.14 15.76 11.05
C ASN A 143 -18.16 16.99 10.12
N ASP A 144 -17.41 16.91 9.04
CA ASP A 144 -17.36 17.93 8.00
C ASP A 144 -18.72 18.08 7.29
N THR A 145 -19.03 19.29 6.80
CA THR A 145 -20.31 19.59 6.17
C THR A 145 -20.38 19.18 4.71
N GLU A 146 -19.23 19.04 4.04
CA GLU A 146 -19.13 18.72 2.61
C GLU A 146 -18.76 17.25 2.39
N THR A 147 -17.97 16.66 3.31
CA THR A 147 -17.46 15.30 3.19
C THR A 147 -17.92 14.43 4.36
N ARG A 148 -18.69 13.38 4.07
CA ARG A 148 -19.24 12.49 5.11
C ARG A 148 -18.16 11.79 5.92
N ALA A 149 -17.05 11.43 5.29
CA ALA A 149 -15.97 10.69 5.94
C ALA A 149 -15.06 11.54 6.85
N LEU A 150 -15.05 12.87 6.73
CA LEU A 150 -14.06 13.70 7.42
C LEU A 150 -14.56 14.19 8.78
N TYR A 151 -13.69 14.11 9.79
CA TYR A 151 -13.97 14.57 11.15
C TYR A 151 -12.84 15.49 11.62
N HIS A 152 -13.19 16.73 11.97
CA HIS A 152 -12.25 17.75 12.42
C HIS A 152 -12.12 17.77 13.95
N PRO A 153 -10.90 17.94 14.48
CA PRO A 153 -10.70 18.14 15.92
C PRO A 153 -11.30 19.48 16.37
N PRO A 154 -11.59 19.64 17.67
CA PRO A 154 -12.03 20.93 18.19
C PRO A 154 -10.91 21.97 18.11
N ALA A 155 -11.27 23.25 17.92
CA ALA A 155 -10.31 24.32 17.66
C ALA A 155 -9.34 24.61 18.82
N ASP A 156 -9.71 24.23 20.04
CA ASP A 156 -8.93 24.35 21.27
C ASP A 156 -8.18 23.06 21.63
N ALA A 157 -8.15 22.06 20.74
CA ALA A 157 -7.37 20.85 20.94
C ALA A 157 -5.87 21.18 21.12
N PRO A 158 -5.19 20.51 22.07
CA PRO A 158 -3.75 20.66 22.22
C PRO A 158 -3.01 20.08 21.01
N VAL A 159 -1.75 20.49 20.86
CA VAL A 159 -0.83 19.79 19.96
C VAL A 159 -0.55 18.38 20.48
N VAL A 160 -0.17 17.48 19.57
CA VAL A 160 0.24 16.11 19.89
C VAL A 160 1.53 16.16 20.71
N LEU A 161 1.50 15.58 21.91
CA LEU A 161 2.62 15.53 22.83
C LEU A 161 3.50 14.30 22.56
N PRO A 162 4.84 14.37 22.79
CA PRO A 162 5.71 13.20 22.71
C PRO A 162 5.48 12.23 23.89
N ASN A 163 5.83 10.95 23.73
CA ASN A 163 5.76 9.92 24.77
C ASN A 163 4.39 9.82 25.48
N THR A 164 3.32 10.04 24.73
CA THR A 164 1.97 10.22 25.28
C THR A 164 1.01 9.23 24.63
N GLN A 165 0.15 8.62 25.43
CA GLN A 165 -0.86 7.69 24.94
C GLN A 165 -2.11 8.44 24.46
N TYR A 166 -2.55 8.12 23.25
CA TYR A 166 -3.80 8.59 22.66
C TYR A 166 -4.70 7.41 22.36
N THR A 167 -6.00 7.58 22.62
CA THR A 167 -7.02 6.57 22.34
C THR A 167 -8.10 7.16 21.44
N LEU A 168 -8.38 6.50 20.32
CA LEU A 168 -9.48 6.82 19.42
C LEU A 168 -10.70 5.95 19.75
N SER A 169 -11.88 6.57 19.70
CA SER A 169 -13.17 5.90 19.72
C SER A 169 -14.06 6.43 18.60
N VAL A 170 -14.61 5.52 17.80
CA VAL A 170 -15.58 5.81 16.74
C VAL A 170 -16.83 4.96 16.99
N VAL A 171 -17.98 5.60 17.13
CA VAL A 171 -19.27 4.92 17.27
C VAL A 171 -20.22 5.38 16.16
N SER A 172 -20.73 4.43 15.37
CA SER A 172 -21.67 4.71 14.28
C SER A 172 -22.68 3.59 14.12
N GLU A 173 -23.97 3.91 14.22
CA GLU A 173 -25.08 2.97 13.97
C GLU A 173 -24.96 1.65 14.76
N GLY A 174 -24.49 1.71 16.02
CA GLY A 174 -24.27 0.55 16.87
C GLY A 174 -22.98 -0.23 16.62
N ARG A 175 -22.18 0.17 15.63
CA ARG A 175 -20.80 -0.31 15.40
C ARG A 175 -19.83 0.55 16.20
N THR A 176 -18.74 -0.07 16.63
CA THR A 176 -17.69 0.62 17.38
C THR A 176 -16.32 0.22 16.85
N ALA A 177 -15.46 1.20 16.62
CA ALA A 177 -14.04 1.00 16.34
C ALA A 177 -13.20 1.75 17.37
N THR A 178 -12.20 1.09 17.94
CA THR A 178 -11.29 1.68 18.92
C THR A 178 -9.85 1.36 18.60
N SER A 179 -8.94 2.29 18.90
CA SER A 179 -7.50 2.06 18.77
C SER A 179 -6.74 2.92 19.76
N ALA A 180 -5.53 2.52 20.13
CA ALA A 180 -4.65 3.30 20.97
C ALA A 180 -3.23 3.28 20.42
N THR A 181 -2.54 4.42 20.51
CA THR A 181 -1.15 4.60 20.09
C THR A 181 -0.37 5.35 21.17
N VAL A 182 0.94 5.15 21.22
CA VAL A 182 1.86 5.92 22.07
C VAL A 182 2.79 6.68 21.14
N THR A 183 2.75 8.00 21.23
CA THR A 183 3.59 8.86 20.40
C THR A 183 5.07 8.65 20.73
N PRO A 184 5.95 8.59 19.71
CA PRO A 184 7.40 8.56 19.94
C PRO A 184 7.90 9.83 20.63
N ASP A 185 9.15 9.80 21.10
CA ASP A 185 9.84 11.01 21.53
C ASP A 185 10.08 11.98 20.36
N ARG A 186 10.43 13.23 20.66
CA ARG A 186 10.83 14.19 19.62
C ARG A 186 12.02 13.65 18.86
N PHE A 187 11.92 13.67 17.54
CA PHE A 187 12.95 13.21 16.63
C PHE A 187 13.62 14.42 15.98
N LEU A 188 14.95 14.44 15.96
CA LEU A 188 15.74 15.50 15.35
C LEU A 188 16.92 14.90 14.58
N ILE A 189 17.14 15.40 13.37
CA ILE A 189 18.34 15.14 12.59
C ILE A 189 19.43 16.03 13.16
N ARG A 190 20.41 15.41 13.83
CA ARG A 190 21.53 16.10 14.47
C ARG A 190 22.52 16.63 13.43
N ASP A 191 22.85 15.80 12.44
CA ASP A 191 23.76 16.16 11.36
C ASP A 191 23.40 15.43 10.06
N ALA A 192 23.69 16.07 8.94
CA ALA A 192 23.59 15.47 7.62
C ALA A 192 24.91 15.65 6.88
N VAL A 193 25.41 14.59 6.25
CA VAL A 193 26.74 14.57 5.63
C VAL A 193 26.73 13.88 4.28
N LEU A 194 27.70 14.24 3.45
CA LEU A 194 28.09 13.46 2.28
C LEU A 194 29.32 12.65 2.66
N LEU A 195 29.27 11.35 2.40
CA LEU A 195 30.40 10.45 2.58
C LEU A 195 30.99 10.09 1.22
N ASP A 196 32.31 9.95 1.18
CA ASP A 196 33.00 9.25 0.11
C ASP A 196 32.56 7.77 0.10
N GLU A 197 32.23 7.21 -1.07
CA GLU A 197 31.63 5.87 -1.15
C GLU A 197 32.62 4.76 -0.75
N GLN A 198 33.91 4.96 -0.98
CA GLN A 198 34.94 3.94 -0.73
C GLN A 198 35.52 4.03 0.68
N SER A 199 35.88 5.22 1.12
CA SER A 199 36.53 5.45 2.43
C SER A 199 35.54 5.70 3.56
N LEU A 200 34.28 6.05 3.24
CA LEU A 200 33.27 6.51 4.19
C LEU A 200 33.69 7.76 4.99
N ALA A 201 34.71 8.46 4.54
CA ALA A 201 35.12 9.72 5.13
C ALA A 201 34.07 10.80 4.82
N VAL A 202 33.81 11.68 5.80
CA VAL A 202 32.97 12.85 5.59
C VAL A 202 33.67 13.79 4.64
N THR A 203 33.07 14.04 3.48
CA THR A 203 33.56 15.00 2.49
C THR A 203 32.88 16.35 2.61
N ARG A 204 31.64 16.37 3.09
CA ARG A 204 30.83 17.58 3.24
C ARG A 204 29.79 17.43 4.35
N THR A 205 29.49 18.52 5.04
CA THR A 205 28.37 18.61 5.99
C THR A 205 27.31 19.54 5.41
N PHE A 206 26.05 19.11 5.47
CA PHE A 206 24.90 19.88 5.02
C PHE A 206 24.40 20.78 6.16
N ALA A 207 23.86 21.95 5.81
CA ALA A 207 23.04 22.72 6.73
C ALA A 207 21.67 22.05 6.91
N THR A 208 21.17 22.05 8.14
CA THR A 208 19.85 21.55 8.52
C THR A 208 18.85 22.68 8.69
N TYR A 209 17.56 22.36 8.86
CA TYR A 209 16.54 23.38 9.17
C TYR A 209 16.70 24.02 10.55
N THR A 210 17.52 23.42 11.43
CA THR A 210 17.92 24.06 12.70
C THR A 210 18.92 25.18 12.47
N ASP A 211 19.80 25.05 11.46
CA ASP A 211 20.82 26.05 11.14
C ASP A 211 20.22 27.24 10.37
N THR A 212 19.36 26.97 9.41
CA THR A 212 18.69 27.99 8.60
C THR A 212 17.39 27.48 7.97
N PRO A 213 16.34 28.31 7.88
CA PRO A 213 15.14 27.93 7.13
C PRO A 213 15.38 27.85 5.61
N ASP A 214 16.39 28.54 5.08
CA ASP A 214 16.71 28.56 3.65
C ASP A 214 17.85 27.59 3.27
N VAL A 215 17.66 26.32 3.63
CA VAL A 215 18.63 25.24 3.37
C VAL A 215 18.95 25.05 1.87
N PHE A 216 18.05 25.45 0.97
CA PHE A 216 18.21 25.24 -0.47
C PHE A 216 19.18 26.25 -1.12
N SER A 217 19.38 27.40 -0.49
CA SER A 217 20.34 28.41 -0.94
C SER A 217 21.76 28.15 -0.43
N VAL A 218 21.93 27.23 0.52
CA VAL A 218 23.23 26.86 1.08
C VAL A 218 24.04 26.08 0.04
N PRO A 219 25.25 26.54 -0.35
CA PRO A 219 26.08 25.87 -1.35
C PRO A 219 26.39 24.42 -1.00
N GLU A 220 26.63 24.13 0.28
CA GLU A 220 26.95 22.81 0.80
C GLU A 220 25.78 21.82 0.63
N ASN A 221 24.55 22.32 0.51
CA ASN A 221 23.36 21.49 0.30
C ASN A 221 23.13 21.12 -1.17
N ARG A 222 24.01 21.54 -2.08
CA ARG A 222 23.95 21.21 -3.51
C ARG A 222 24.82 19.98 -3.77
N VAL A 223 24.18 18.86 -4.11
CA VAL A 223 24.84 17.58 -4.35
C VAL A 223 24.72 17.19 -5.81
N VAL A 224 25.83 16.79 -6.42
CA VAL A 224 25.80 16.22 -7.76
C VAL A 224 25.20 14.82 -7.68
N TYR A 225 24.32 14.47 -8.62
CA TYR A 225 23.70 13.15 -8.64
C TYR A 225 24.76 12.05 -8.60
N GLN A 226 24.63 11.14 -7.63
CA GLN A 226 25.58 10.04 -7.35
C GLN A 226 27.00 10.48 -6.92
N GLU A 227 27.21 11.71 -6.42
CA GLU A 227 28.52 12.21 -5.97
C GLU A 227 29.10 11.45 -4.76
N GLY A 228 28.25 10.85 -3.92
CA GLY A 228 28.65 10.12 -2.73
C GLY A 228 27.43 9.58 -1.96
N LEU A 229 27.62 9.12 -0.73
CA LEU A 229 26.53 8.63 0.11
C LEU A 229 25.97 9.77 0.97
N LEU A 230 24.73 10.17 0.71
CA LEU A 230 24.02 11.12 1.56
C LEU A 230 23.53 10.38 2.82
N GLU A 231 24.01 10.81 3.98
CA GLU A 231 23.69 10.21 5.28
C GLU A 231 23.09 11.24 6.22
N ALA A 232 21.87 10.99 6.69
CA ALA A 232 21.27 11.70 7.81
C ALA A 232 21.58 10.95 9.11
N ARG A 233 21.92 11.70 10.15
CA ARG A 233 22.30 11.18 11.46
C ARG A 233 21.50 11.84 12.56
N PHE A 234 21.10 11.05 13.53
CA PHE A 234 20.20 11.43 14.60
C PHE A 234 20.52 10.60 15.85
N ASP A 235 19.99 11.03 16.98
CA ASP A 235 20.03 10.22 18.19
C ASP A 235 18.88 9.20 18.13
N PRO A 236 19.15 7.89 18.28
CA PRO A 236 18.09 6.90 18.31
C PRO A 236 17.07 7.20 19.41
N ILE A 237 15.79 7.09 19.09
CA ILE A 237 14.69 7.23 20.05
C ILE A 237 13.89 5.94 20.13
N GLN A 238 13.04 5.82 21.14
CA GLN A 238 12.10 4.70 21.25
C GLN A 238 10.99 4.84 20.18
N ALA A 239 11.20 4.21 19.04
CA ALA A 239 10.24 4.08 17.95
C ALA A 239 10.16 2.62 17.49
N ALA A 240 9.06 2.23 16.85
CA ALA A 240 8.93 0.87 16.27
C ALA A 240 9.80 0.71 15.02
N GLY A 241 10.02 1.80 14.29
CA GLY A 241 10.93 1.86 13.15
C GLY A 241 10.96 3.26 12.55
N TYR A 242 11.59 3.37 11.39
CA TYR A 242 11.69 4.61 10.62
C TYR A 242 11.12 4.42 9.22
N GLN A 243 10.37 5.40 8.75
CA GLN A 243 9.91 5.51 7.37
C GLN A 243 10.42 6.80 6.75
N VAL A 244 10.84 6.74 5.49
CA VAL A 244 11.45 7.89 4.80
C VAL A 244 10.58 8.31 3.65
N GLY A 245 10.23 9.59 3.61
CA GLY A 245 9.65 10.24 2.44
C GLY A 245 10.72 11.03 1.69
N VAL A 246 10.70 10.97 0.36
CA VAL A 246 11.50 11.84 -0.51
C VAL A 246 10.51 12.64 -1.36
N LEU A 247 10.64 13.96 -1.33
CA LEU A 247 9.77 14.86 -2.08
C LEU A 247 10.61 15.75 -3.01
N SER A 248 10.35 15.69 -4.31
CA SER A 248 10.85 16.65 -5.29
C SER A 248 9.94 17.88 -5.31
N LEU A 249 10.48 19.06 -4.99
CA LEU A 249 9.71 20.30 -4.87
C LEU A 249 9.60 21.11 -6.16
N ASP A 250 10.45 20.82 -7.15
CA ASP A 250 10.51 21.59 -8.40
C ASP A 250 9.72 20.89 -9.51
N GLU A 251 8.48 21.30 -9.69
CA GLU A 251 7.68 20.89 -10.84
C GLU A 251 8.39 21.26 -12.16
N GLY A 252 8.45 20.33 -13.10
CA GLY A 252 9.13 20.54 -14.38
C GLY A 252 10.65 20.32 -14.37
N SER A 253 11.25 19.97 -13.21
CA SER A 253 12.68 19.66 -13.18
C SER A 253 12.99 18.40 -14.00
N PRO A 254 14.10 18.38 -14.76
CA PRO A 254 14.44 17.26 -15.63
C PRO A 254 14.80 16.01 -14.82
N PHE A 255 14.77 14.86 -15.50
CA PHE A 255 15.28 13.62 -14.94
C PHE A 255 16.80 13.69 -14.74
N VAL A 256 17.29 13.08 -13.65
CA VAL A 256 18.72 12.81 -13.41
C VAL A 256 19.09 11.36 -13.70
N LEU A 257 18.09 10.49 -13.88
CA LEU A 257 18.27 9.12 -14.31
C LEU A 257 18.51 9.08 -15.82
N SER A 258 19.61 8.45 -16.24
CA SER A 258 19.83 8.02 -17.60
C SER A 258 19.98 6.50 -17.62
N ALA A 259 18.99 5.84 -18.22
CA ALA A 259 18.95 4.39 -18.32
C ALA A 259 18.41 3.97 -19.68
N ASP A 260 19.24 3.26 -20.45
CA ASP A 260 18.90 2.79 -21.80
C ASP A 260 17.76 1.77 -21.84
N PHE A 261 17.38 1.21 -20.68
CA PHE A 261 16.29 0.24 -20.53
C PHE A 261 14.94 0.88 -20.21
N LEU A 262 14.89 2.18 -19.93
CA LEU A 262 13.64 2.91 -19.67
C LEU A 262 13.13 3.55 -20.97
N ASP A 263 11.90 3.24 -21.34
CA ASP A 263 11.20 3.91 -22.44
C ASP A 263 10.39 5.13 -21.96
N ASP A 264 9.84 5.90 -22.89
CA ASP A 264 9.08 7.12 -22.58
C ASP A 264 7.90 6.90 -21.62
N ARG A 265 7.29 5.71 -21.67
CA ARG A 265 6.18 5.34 -20.78
C ARG A 265 6.69 5.05 -19.37
N ASP A 266 7.86 4.43 -19.25
CA ASP A 266 8.50 4.18 -17.96
C ASP A 266 8.83 5.51 -17.26
N TYR A 267 9.35 6.50 -18.00
CA TYR A 267 9.58 7.85 -17.46
C TYR A 267 8.29 8.55 -17.02
N GLY A 268 7.18 8.34 -17.74
CA GLY A 268 5.87 8.87 -17.37
C GLY A 268 5.29 8.28 -16.06
N GLY A 269 5.82 7.16 -15.58
CA GLY A 269 5.38 6.49 -14.35
C GLY A 269 6.15 6.89 -13.09
N PHE A 270 7.16 7.76 -13.17
CA PHE A 270 7.92 8.17 -11.99
C PHE A 270 7.18 9.21 -11.16
N ASP A 271 6.92 8.86 -9.90
CA ASP A 271 6.40 9.79 -8.92
C ASP A 271 7.49 10.72 -8.39
N ARG A 272 7.11 11.99 -8.18
CA ARG A 272 7.96 13.01 -7.54
C ARG A 272 8.01 12.86 -6.02
N ASN A 273 7.12 12.05 -5.46
CA ASN A 273 7.02 11.77 -4.03
C ASN A 273 7.14 10.27 -3.84
N GLY A 274 8.22 9.84 -3.20
CA GLY A 274 8.46 8.45 -2.86
C GLY A 274 8.38 8.24 -1.34
N SER A 275 8.02 7.04 -0.93
CA SER A 275 8.18 6.60 0.45
C SER A 275 8.93 5.27 0.50
N SER A 276 9.75 5.10 1.52
CA SER A 276 10.43 3.84 1.77
C SER A 276 9.50 2.86 2.50
N PRO A 277 9.83 1.57 2.47
CA PRO A 277 9.38 0.64 3.51
C PRO A 277 9.84 1.09 4.90
N ALA A 278 9.27 0.49 5.94
CA ALA A 278 9.79 0.66 7.29
C ALA A 278 11.14 -0.05 7.45
N PHE A 279 12.07 0.56 8.18
CA PHE A 279 13.31 -0.09 8.56
C PHE A 279 13.81 0.35 9.93
N LEU A 280 14.81 -0.38 10.43
CA LEU A 280 15.48 -0.09 11.69
C LEU A 280 16.75 0.72 11.43
N ALA A 281 17.01 1.72 12.26
CA ALA A 281 18.23 2.51 12.26
C ALA A 281 18.90 2.47 13.64
N PRO A 282 19.42 1.31 14.08
CA PRO A 282 19.90 1.11 15.45
C PRO A 282 21.07 2.01 15.83
N ASN A 283 21.83 2.48 14.84
CA ASN A 283 22.98 3.37 15.04
C ASN A 283 22.65 4.86 14.85
N GLY A 284 21.37 5.20 14.65
CA GLY A 284 20.96 6.59 14.47
C GLY A 284 21.45 7.20 13.16
N SER A 285 21.54 6.40 12.10
CA SER A 285 21.95 6.88 10.79
C SER A 285 21.16 6.22 9.66
N LEU A 286 21.00 6.97 8.58
CA LEU A 286 20.18 6.61 7.45
C LEU A 286 20.82 7.12 6.18
N ARG A 287 21.08 6.20 5.23
CA ARG A 287 21.64 6.54 3.93
C ARG A 287 20.56 6.57 2.88
N LEU A 288 20.50 7.65 2.13
CA LEU A 288 19.56 7.79 1.03
C LEU A 288 20.11 7.05 -0.20
N PRO A 289 19.41 6.02 -0.71
CA PRO A 289 19.77 5.42 -1.98
C PRO A 289 19.46 6.35 -3.16
N TRP A 290 20.40 6.49 -4.09
CA TRP A 290 20.22 7.34 -5.28
C TRP A 290 19.11 6.90 -6.22
N PHE A 291 18.70 5.63 -6.20
CA PHE A 291 17.57 5.16 -6.99
C PHE A 291 16.23 5.76 -6.54
N ALA A 292 16.17 6.35 -5.32
CA ALA A 292 14.99 7.08 -4.84
C ALA A 292 14.91 8.51 -5.40
N ILE A 293 15.93 8.98 -6.13
CA ILE A 293 16.00 10.32 -6.72
C ILE A 293 15.92 10.18 -8.25
N ALA A 294 14.76 10.55 -8.81
CA ALA A 294 14.53 10.54 -10.25
C ALA A 294 14.74 11.91 -10.91
N PHE A 295 14.59 13.00 -10.15
CA PHE A 295 14.53 14.36 -10.68
C PHE A 295 15.67 15.25 -10.16
N ALA A 296 16.00 16.29 -10.92
CA ALA A 296 16.88 17.37 -10.48
C ALA A 296 16.12 18.36 -9.57
N GLY A 297 16.86 19.30 -8.97
CA GLY A 297 16.28 20.41 -8.23
C GLY A 297 16.13 20.16 -6.73
N ARG A 298 15.25 20.92 -6.09
CA ARG A 298 15.05 20.92 -4.63
C ARG A 298 14.34 19.66 -4.17
N HIS A 299 14.91 19.02 -3.16
CA HIS A 299 14.37 17.82 -2.53
C HIS A 299 14.26 17.99 -1.02
N THR A 300 13.20 17.44 -0.44
CA THR A 300 13.08 17.26 1.01
C THR A 300 13.05 15.77 1.33
N LEU A 301 14.02 15.33 2.13
CA LEU A 301 13.98 14.05 2.83
C LEU A 301 13.22 14.25 4.14
N ARG A 302 12.17 13.47 4.39
CA ARG A 302 11.45 13.42 5.67
C ARG A 302 11.69 12.08 6.32
N ILE A 303 12.11 12.08 7.57
CA ILE A 303 12.31 10.84 8.33
C ILE A 303 11.26 10.83 9.44
N PHE A 304 10.36 9.86 9.38
CA PHE A 304 9.34 9.61 10.38
C PHE A 304 9.84 8.50 11.30
N ALA A 305 9.99 8.81 12.59
CA ALA A 305 10.09 7.78 13.62
C ALA A 305 8.67 7.37 13.98
N VAL A 306 8.28 6.15 13.64
CA VAL A 306 6.88 5.70 13.66
C VAL A 306 6.58 4.83 14.88
N ASP A 307 5.33 4.89 15.35
CA ASP A 307 4.81 4.03 16.39
C ASP A 307 4.53 2.61 15.88
N LYS A 308 4.10 1.73 16.79
CA LYS A 308 3.77 0.35 16.46
C LYS A 308 2.62 0.24 15.46
N ASN A 309 1.57 1.06 15.57
CA ASN A 309 0.39 0.92 14.71
C ASN A 309 0.72 1.27 13.27
N TRP A 310 1.41 2.40 13.04
CA TRP A 310 1.89 2.76 11.72
C TRP A 310 2.89 1.73 11.20
N PHE A 311 3.92 1.36 12.00
CA PHE A 311 4.94 0.38 11.60
C PHE A 311 4.34 -0.96 11.16
N ASP A 312 3.36 -1.46 11.90
CA ASP A 312 2.65 -2.70 11.58
C ASP A 312 1.83 -2.60 10.30
N PHE A 313 1.15 -1.47 10.08
CA PHE A 313 0.37 -1.23 8.88
C PHE A 313 1.25 -1.22 7.62
N ILE A 314 2.31 -0.41 7.59
CA ILE A 314 3.13 -0.24 6.38
C ILE A 314 3.90 -1.51 5.98
N ARG A 315 4.30 -2.35 6.96
CA ARG A 315 5.02 -3.59 6.68
C ARG A 315 4.12 -4.76 6.27
N THR A 316 2.80 -4.61 6.41
CA THR A 316 1.82 -5.68 6.10
C THR A 316 0.81 -5.27 5.04
N SER A 317 0.74 -3.99 4.68
CA SER A 317 -0.02 -3.52 3.53
C SER A 317 0.74 -3.84 2.23
N PRO A 318 0.16 -4.57 1.28
CA PRO A 318 0.81 -4.89 0.00
C PRO A 318 1.25 -3.65 -0.79
N GLU A 319 0.51 -2.54 -0.69
CA GLU A 319 0.81 -1.28 -1.38
C GLU A 319 2.07 -0.60 -0.83
N PHE A 320 2.29 -0.68 0.49
CA PHE A 320 3.43 -0.05 1.18
C PHE A 320 4.58 -1.04 1.48
N GLY A 321 4.30 -2.34 1.42
CA GLY A 321 5.23 -3.46 1.51
C GLY A 321 5.77 -3.93 0.16
N GLY A 322 5.41 -3.23 -0.92
CA GLY A 322 5.99 -3.42 -2.25
C GLY A 322 5.17 -4.31 -3.16
N ASP A 323 4.41 -3.68 -4.05
CA ASP A 323 4.11 -4.25 -5.35
C ASP A 323 5.29 -3.91 -6.28
N GLY A 324 6.34 -4.74 -6.25
CA GLY A 324 7.46 -4.65 -7.20
C GLY A 324 8.88 -4.45 -6.67
N GLY A 325 9.13 -4.28 -5.36
CA GLY A 325 10.51 -4.26 -4.87
C GLY A 325 10.69 -3.61 -3.51
N PHE A 326 11.31 -4.37 -2.60
CA PHE A 326 11.66 -4.00 -1.22
C PHE A 326 10.46 -3.85 -0.29
N GLY A 327 10.16 -4.88 0.50
CA GLY A 327 9.28 -4.72 1.66
C GLY A 327 8.34 -5.87 2.04
N GLY A 328 8.47 -7.07 1.48
CA GLY A 328 7.67 -8.23 1.89
C GLY A 328 8.32 -9.54 1.45
N ASN A 329 8.28 -10.59 2.27
CA ASN A 329 8.70 -11.91 1.79
C ASN A 329 7.68 -12.40 0.75
N ALA A 330 8.13 -13.19 -0.23
CA ALA A 330 7.22 -13.88 -1.13
C ALA A 330 6.22 -14.71 -0.30
N GLY A 331 4.94 -14.32 -0.33
CA GLY A 331 3.89 -14.93 0.49
C GLY A 331 3.31 -14.03 1.60
N ASP A 332 3.94 -12.89 1.92
CA ASP A 332 3.40 -11.92 2.89
C ASP A 332 2.20 -11.14 2.33
N ASN A 333 2.07 -11.04 1.00
CA ASN A 333 0.92 -10.43 0.31
C ASN A 333 -0.41 -11.21 0.45
N PHE A 334 -0.41 -12.37 1.15
CA PHE A 334 -1.62 -13.14 1.43
C PHE A 334 -2.18 -12.93 2.85
N LYS A 335 -1.55 -12.07 3.67
CA LYS A 335 -2.03 -11.74 5.01
C LYS A 335 -2.71 -10.37 4.99
N PHE A 336 -3.84 -10.27 5.70
CA PHE A 336 -4.47 -8.99 5.95
C PHE A 336 -3.51 -8.03 6.66
N PRO A 337 -3.54 -6.72 6.35
CA PRO A 337 -2.72 -5.75 7.07
C PRO A 337 -3.03 -5.77 8.57
N ALA A 338 -2.00 -5.55 9.38
CA ALA A 338 -2.10 -5.41 10.81
C ALA A 338 -2.58 -3.99 11.16
N PHE A 339 -3.90 -3.82 11.23
CA PHE A 339 -4.55 -2.52 11.42
C PHE A 339 -4.44 -1.95 12.85
N ASN A 340 -4.36 -2.80 13.87
CA ASN A 340 -4.39 -2.38 15.29
C ASN A 340 -5.61 -1.49 15.63
N VAL A 341 -6.75 -1.78 14.99
CA VAL A 341 -8.06 -1.18 15.24
C VAL A 341 -9.04 -2.29 15.62
N ASP A 342 -9.54 -2.26 16.85
CA ASP A 342 -10.55 -3.21 17.32
C ASP A 342 -11.92 -2.80 16.78
N GLY A 343 -12.70 -3.76 16.26
CA GLY A 343 -14.03 -3.50 15.70
C GLY A 343 -14.06 -2.78 14.33
N GLY A 344 -12.88 -2.50 13.74
CA GLY A 344 -12.73 -1.86 12.44
C GLY A 344 -11.50 -2.34 11.67
N ILE A 345 -11.11 -1.60 10.64
CA ILE A 345 -9.82 -1.68 9.92
C ILE A 345 -9.24 -0.27 9.72
N GLY A 346 -8.02 -0.19 9.19
CA GLY A 346 -7.32 1.06 8.90
C GLY A 346 -6.18 1.34 9.88
N VAL A 347 -5.84 2.60 10.10
CA VAL A 347 -4.69 3.00 10.94
C VAL A 347 -5.07 4.16 11.86
N PHE A 348 -4.80 3.99 13.15
CA PHE A 348 -4.69 5.09 14.09
C PHE A 348 -3.29 5.03 14.70
N GLY A 349 -2.37 5.76 14.10
CA GLY A 349 -0.94 5.67 14.38
C GLY A 349 -0.35 7.00 14.79
N SER A 350 0.94 6.99 15.10
CA SER A 350 1.66 8.21 15.43
C SER A 350 3.10 8.19 14.99
N ALA A 351 3.68 9.38 14.85
CA ALA A 351 5.09 9.55 14.51
C ALA A 351 5.64 10.88 15.04
N SER A 352 6.96 10.93 15.21
CA SER A 352 7.72 12.19 15.21
C SER A 352 8.48 12.30 13.90
N VAL A 353 8.74 13.52 13.45
CA VAL A 353 9.30 13.76 12.11
C VAL A 353 10.28 14.92 12.14
N ASP A 354 11.36 14.76 11.37
CA ASP A 354 12.26 15.85 11.01
C ASP A 354 12.68 15.70 9.54
N SER A 355 13.26 16.76 8.98
CA SER A 355 13.52 16.86 7.54
C SER A 355 14.92 17.37 7.23
N LEU A 356 15.42 16.99 6.06
CA LEU A 356 16.63 17.51 5.45
C LEU A 356 16.30 18.04 4.05
N GLY A 357 16.69 19.27 3.75
CA GLY A 357 16.54 19.86 2.42
C GLY A 357 17.88 19.89 1.67
N PHE A 358 17.88 19.48 0.41
CA PHE A 358 19.06 19.53 -0.46
C PHE A 358 18.66 19.77 -1.91
N VAL A 359 19.62 20.15 -2.75
CA VAL A 359 19.43 20.38 -4.18
C VAL A 359 20.23 19.37 -4.96
N VAL A 360 19.56 18.60 -5.81
CA VAL A 360 20.20 17.65 -6.71
C VAL A 360 20.57 18.36 -8.00
N VAL A 361 21.85 18.35 -8.32
CA VAL A 361 22.40 18.84 -9.57
C VAL A 361 22.69 17.64 -10.47
N PRO A 362 22.25 17.62 -11.73
CA PRO A 362 22.59 16.53 -12.63
C PRO A 362 24.10 16.37 -12.80
N ARG A 363 24.58 15.13 -12.90
CA ARG A 363 25.99 14.84 -13.17
C ARG A 363 26.41 15.26 -14.58
N ASP A 364 25.52 15.05 -15.55
CA ASP A 364 25.68 15.49 -16.92
C ASP A 364 24.48 16.36 -17.30
N SER A 365 24.74 17.59 -17.75
CA SER A 365 23.71 18.53 -18.17
C SER A 365 23.40 18.46 -19.66
N THR A 366 24.14 17.66 -20.43
CA THR A 366 24.06 17.62 -21.91
C THR A 366 23.00 16.65 -22.42
N ASP A 367 22.54 15.73 -21.59
CA ASP A 367 21.53 14.70 -21.93
C ASP A 367 20.43 14.64 -20.87
N LEU A 368 19.82 15.80 -20.60
CA LEU A 368 18.71 15.89 -19.64
C LEU A 368 17.37 15.69 -20.33
N ARG A 369 16.66 14.65 -19.90
CA ARG A 369 15.31 14.38 -20.34
C ARG A 369 14.32 15.32 -19.62
N PRO A 370 13.46 16.07 -20.34
CA PRO A 370 12.45 16.92 -19.71
C PRO A 370 11.42 16.06 -18.98
N SER A 371 10.91 16.55 -17.85
CA SER A 371 9.86 15.84 -17.10
C SER A 371 8.45 16.10 -17.62
N ASN A 372 8.27 17.12 -18.46
CA ASN A 372 6.97 17.50 -19.00
C ASN A 372 6.94 17.08 -20.47
N GLY A 373 6.31 15.94 -20.74
CA GLY A 373 6.30 15.36 -22.07
C GLY A 373 5.62 14.00 -22.16
N LEU A 374 4.35 13.93 -21.76
CA LEU A 374 3.27 13.20 -22.45
C LEU A 374 1.98 14.00 -22.32
#